data_AF-A0A176VIY3-F1
#
_entry.id   AF-A0A176VIY3-F1
#
_cell.length_a   1.000
_cell.length_b   1.000
_cell.length_c   1.000
_cell.angle_alpha   90.00
_cell.angle_beta   90.00
_cell.angle_gamma   90.00
#
_symmetry.space_group_name_H-M   'P 1'
#
loop_
_entity.id
_entity.type
_entity.pdbx_description
1 polymer ?
#
loop_
_entity_poly.entity_id
_entity_poly.type
_entity_poly.pdbx_seq_one_letter_code
_entity_poly.pdbx_strand_id
1 'polypeptide(L)'
;MNKPGGPQVGGVGGGAGFGVGNSGAAGPTATAAAAAAQRQRTLLQRADADIGNLLDNFSHLMKAARVNDPVRNSQESFQMEVHAARVVQAADSLLKLVSELKQTAVFSDFIVLNEHIEKRSAKFVQLSDDTEQLLVGVGDQIAASLQELESHYYNSPHRNLTEVADNSKMSGDQQDM
;
A
#
# COMPACT_ATOMS: atom_id res chain seq x y z
N MET A 1 -29.90 -43.78 -30.62
CA MET A 1 -31.33 -43.39 -30.56
C MET A 1 -31.56 -42.65 -29.23
N ASN A 2 -31.69 -41.31 -29.26
CA ASN A 2 -32.95 -40.55 -29.32
C ASN A 2 -33.46 -40.28 -27.88
N LYS A 3 -33.64 -39.06 -27.34
CA LYS A 3 -33.45 -37.65 -27.74
C LYS A 3 -33.56 -36.81 -26.43
N PRO A 4 -33.22 -35.50 -26.44
CA PRO A 4 -33.15 -34.60 -25.29
C PRO A 4 -34.43 -33.76 -25.09
N GLY A 5 -34.54 -33.07 -23.95
CA GLY A 5 -35.51 -32.00 -23.67
C GLY A 5 -35.37 -31.52 -22.21
N GLY A 6 -35.33 -30.24 -21.87
CA GLY A 6 -35.55 -29.01 -22.62
C GLY A 6 -34.96 -27.79 -21.88
N PRO A 7 -35.27 -26.56 -22.33
CA PRO A 7 -34.58 -25.34 -21.93
C PRO A 7 -35.19 -24.70 -20.68
N GLN A 8 -34.36 -24.29 -19.72
CA GLN A 8 -34.78 -23.44 -18.61
C GLN A 8 -34.53 -21.98 -18.99
N VAL A 9 -35.63 -21.26 -19.20
CA VAL A 9 -35.70 -19.83 -19.50
C VAL A 9 -35.85 -19.04 -18.21
N GLY A 10 -35.13 -17.92 -18.10
CA GLY A 10 -35.63 -16.71 -17.44
C GLY A 10 -35.26 -16.51 -15.96
N GLY A 11 -34.37 -15.54 -15.72
CA GLY A 11 -34.08 -15.04 -14.38
C GLY A 11 -33.12 -13.85 -14.40
N VAL A 12 -33.51 -12.77 -15.06
CA VAL A 12 -32.85 -11.46 -14.94
C VAL A 12 -33.19 -10.89 -13.56
N GLY A 13 -32.18 -10.66 -12.73
CA GLY A 13 -32.30 -10.01 -11.43
C GLY A 13 -31.01 -9.29 -11.09
N GLY A 14 -30.96 -8.01 -11.45
CA GLY A 14 -29.88 -7.11 -11.09
C GLY A 14 -29.81 -6.89 -9.58
N GLY A 15 -28.59 -6.76 -9.09
CA GLY A 15 -28.30 -6.49 -7.69
C GLY A 15 -26.78 -6.45 -7.48
N ALA A 16 -26.14 -5.41 -8.02
CA ALA A 16 -24.75 -5.08 -7.72
C ALA A 16 -24.67 -4.57 -6.28
N GLY A 17 -24.59 -5.49 -5.32
CA GLY A 17 -24.22 -5.20 -3.94
C GLY A 17 -22.70 -5.22 -3.82
N PHE A 18 -22.08 -4.05 -3.81
CA PHE A 18 -20.68 -3.89 -3.41
C PHE A 18 -20.59 -4.03 -1.88
N GLY A 19 -20.58 -5.29 -1.41
CA GLY A 19 -20.20 -5.61 -0.04
C GLY A 19 -18.69 -5.61 0.09
N VAL A 20 -18.12 -4.50 0.62
CA VAL A 20 -16.73 -4.45 1.08
C VAL A 20 -16.64 -5.30 2.36
N GLY A 21 -16.44 -6.60 2.16
CA GLY A 21 -16.14 -7.56 3.21
C GLY A 21 -14.69 -7.38 3.67
N ASN A 22 -14.56 -6.81 4.87
CA ASN A 22 -13.33 -6.71 5.63
C ASN A 22 -12.76 -8.12 5.88
N SER A 23 -11.84 -8.57 5.03
CA SER A 23 -11.10 -9.82 5.22
C SER A 23 -9.74 -9.49 5.83
N GLY A 24 -9.58 -9.80 7.12
CA GLY A 24 -8.32 -9.77 7.86
C GLY A 24 -7.33 -10.85 7.40
N ALA A 25 -7.15 -11.00 6.10
CA ALA A 25 -6.02 -11.72 5.55
C ALA A 25 -4.80 -10.82 5.73
N ALA A 26 -3.78 -11.28 6.47
CA ALA A 26 -2.49 -10.62 6.48
C ALA A 26 -2.09 -10.32 5.02
N GLY A 27 -2.06 -9.03 4.68
CA GLY A 27 -1.96 -8.62 3.28
C GLY A 27 -0.69 -9.15 2.60
N PRO A 28 -0.62 -9.13 1.26
CA PRO A 28 0.57 -9.52 0.50
C PRO A 28 1.87 -8.83 0.98
N THR A 29 1.75 -7.68 1.64
CA THR A 29 2.85 -6.95 2.28
C THR A 29 3.44 -7.67 3.50
N ALA A 30 2.63 -8.35 4.33
CA ALA A 30 3.12 -9.04 5.53
C ALA A 30 3.90 -10.31 5.19
N THR A 31 3.45 -11.05 4.17
CA THR A 31 4.17 -12.23 3.66
C THR A 31 5.46 -11.82 2.94
N ALA A 32 5.44 -10.70 2.21
CA ALA A 32 6.65 -10.12 1.61
C ALA A 32 7.67 -9.66 2.66
N ALA A 33 7.23 -9.03 3.76
CA ALA A 33 8.09 -8.62 4.85
C ALA A 33 8.76 -9.81 5.56
N ALA A 34 8.01 -10.89 5.81
CA ALA A 34 8.56 -12.12 6.37
C ALA A 34 9.60 -12.77 5.44
N ALA A 35 9.33 -12.80 4.13
CA ALA A 35 10.28 -13.30 3.13
C ALA A 35 11.55 -12.43 3.04
N ALA A 36 11.43 -11.12 3.17
CA ALA A 36 12.57 -10.20 3.20
C ALA A 36 13.45 -10.42 4.45
N ALA A 37 12.83 -10.54 5.63
CA ALA A 37 13.54 -10.83 6.87
C ALA A 37 14.26 -12.20 6.82
N GLN A 38 13.64 -13.20 6.19
CA GLN A 38 14.28 -14.51 6.01
C GLN A 38 15.48 -14.42 5.06
N ARG A 39 15.35 -13.70 3.93
CA ARG A 39 16.49 -13.46 3.02
C ARG A 39 17.65 -12.80 3.74
N GLN A 40 17.40 -11.78 4.55
CA GLN A 40 18.46 -11.10 5.31
C GLN A 40 19.21 -12.07 6.24
N ARG A 41 18.51 -12.99 6.92
CA ARG A 41 19.16 -14.02 7.74
C ARG A 41 20.02 -14.97 6.92
N THR A 42 19.54 -15.41 5.76
CA THR A 42 20.32 -16.28 4.86
C THR A 42 21.59 -15.59 4.36
N LEU A 43 21.50 -14.30 3.99
CA LEU A 43 22.66 -13.53 3.54
C LEU A 43 23.72 -13.40 4.64
N LEU A 44 23.31 -13.16 5.90
CA LEU A 44 24.23 -13.11 7.04
C LEU A 44 24.89 -14.46 7.32
N GLN A 45 24.11 -15.55 7.32
CA GLN A 45 24.65 -16.90 7.51
C GLN A 45 25.68 -17.26 6.44
N ARG A 46 25.41 -16.86 5.17
CA ARG A 46 26.35 -17.05 4.06
C ARG A 46 27.62 -16.23 4.25
N ALA A 47 27.50 -14.99 4.74
CA ALA A 47 28.66 -14.14 5.07
C ALA A 47 29.58 -14.82 6.09
N ASP A 48 29.00 -15.29 7.20
CA ASP A 48 29.74 -15.93 8.29
C ASP A 48 30.45 -17.19 7.79
N ALA A 49 29.76 -18.00 6.98
CA ALA A 49 30.33 -19.20 6.38
C ALA A 49 31.49 -18.88 5.41
N ASP A 50 31.32 -17.90 4.52
CA ASP A 50 32.35 -17.53 3.54
C ASP A 50 33.57 -16.89 4.22
N ILE A 51 33.38 -16.06 5.25
CA ILE A 51 34.46 -15.48 6.07
C ILE A 51 35.20 -16.58 6.81
N GLY A 52 34.47 -17.50 7.46
CA GLY A 52 35.06 -18.65 8.16
C GLY A 52 35.93 -19.50 7.22
N ASN A 53 35.37 -19.87 6.06
CA ASN A 53 36.08 -20.61 5.03
C ASN A 53 37.34 -19.88 4.54
N LEU A 54 37.26 -18.55 4.34
CA LEU A 54 38.41 -17.75 3.90
C LEU A 54 39.53 -17.78 4.94
N LEU A 55 39.20 -17.55 6.22
CA LEU A 55 40.16 -17.55 7.31
C LEU A 55 40.79 -18.92 7.54
N ASP A 56 39.98 -19.98 7.50
CA ASP A 56 40.47 -21.34 7.67
C ASP A 56 41.42 -21.73 6.54
N ASN A 57 41.05 -21.50 5.28
CA ASN A 57 41.93 -21.82 4.15
C ASN A 57 43.20 -20.96 4.17
N PHE A 58 43.12 -19.68 4.54
CA PHE A 58 44.29 -18.83 4.68
C PHE A 58 45.23 -19.32 5.80
N SER A 59 44.69 -19.81 6.92
CA SER A 59 45.46 -20.45 7.99
C SER A 59 46.19 -21.70 7.49
N HIS A 60 45.56 -22.50 6.62
CA HIS A 60 46.21 -23.65 5.98
C HIS A 60 47.35 -23.23 5.05
N LEU A 61 47.20 -22.16 4.26
CA LEU A 61 48.31 -21.61 3.47
C LEU A 61 49.49 -21.20 4.35
N MET A 62 49.22 -20.49 5.45
CA MET A 62 50.28 -20.05 6.38
C MET A 62 51.04 -21.23 7.00
N LYS A 63 50.35 -22.35 7.25
CA LYS A 63 50.99 -23.59 7.73
C LYS A 63 51.83 -24.26 6.64
N ALA A 64 51.29 -24.37 5.42
CA ALA A 64 51.97 -24.98 4.27
C ALA A 64 53.17 -24.16 3.74
N ALA A 65 53.20 -22.85 4.01
CA ALA A 65 54.32 -21.98 3.63
C ALA A 65 55.60 -22.22 4.46
N ARG A 66 55.55 -23.03 5.52
CA ARG A 66 56.74 -23.35 6.34
C ARG A 66 57.61 -24.36 5.59
N VAL A 67 58.87 -24.00 5.37
CA VAL A 67 59.84 -24.87 4.67
C VAL A 67 60.13 -26.12 5.51
N ASN A 68 59.78 -27.28 4.96
CA ASN A 68 60.02 -28.61 5.54
C ASN A 68 60.99 -29.43 4.67
N ASP A 69 61.13 -30.74 4.92
CA ASP A 69 61.93 -31.61 4.06
C ASP A 69 61.39 -31.67 2.60
N PRO A 70 62.22 -32.04 1.62
CA PRO A 70 61.86 -31.95 0.20
C PRO A 70 60.57 -32.69 -0.16
N VAL A 71 60.33 -33.88 0.41
CA VAL A 71 59.16 -34.71 0.10
C VAL A 71 57.90 -34.08 0.67
N ARG A 72 57.96 -33.59 1.91
CA ARG A 72 56.85 -32.86 2.54
C ARG A 72 56.55 -31.55 1.83
N ASN A 73 57.57 -30.81 1.41
CA ASN A 73 57.42 -29.55 0.69
C ASN A 73 56.71 -29.76 -0.66
N SER A 74 56.99 -30.87 -1.37
CA SER A 74 56.28 -31.23 -2.60
C SER A 74 54.79 -31.51 -2.35
N GLN A 75 54.45 -32.23 -1.28
CA GLN A 75 53.07 -32.53 -0.91
C GLN A 75 52.31 -31.28 -0.45
N GLU A 76 52.94 -30.44 0.38
CA GLU A 76 52.39 -29.19 0.89
C GLU A 76 52.19 -28.15 -0.22
N SER A 77 53.03 -28.15 -1.27
CA SER A 77 52.86 -27.28 -2.44
C SER A 77 51.53 -27.52 -3.18
N PHE A 78 51.11 -28.77 -3.34
CA PHE A 78 49.80 -29.08 -3.95
C PHE A 78 48.65 -28.66 -3.05
N GLN A 79 48.75 -28.90 -1.74
CA GLN A 79 47.72 -28.46 -0.79
C GLN A 79 47.60 -26.93 -0.75
N MET A 80 48.72 -26.21 -0.86
CA MET A 80 48.74 -24.76 -0.92
C MET A 80 47.96 -24.23 -2.13
N GLU A 81 48.10 -24.86 -3.31
CA GLU A 81 47.32 -24.51 -4.50
C GLU A 81 45.82 -24.73 -4.30
N VAL A 82 45.43 -25.86 -3.72
CA VAL A 82 44.01 -26.16 -3.42
C VAL A 82 43.42 -25.15 -2.44
N HIS A 83 44.12 -24.84 -1.35
CA HIS A 83 43.64 -23.85 -0.39
C HIS A 83 43.61 -22.45 -0.98
N ALA A 84 44.56 -22.09 -1.85
CA ALA A 84 44.58 -20.78 -2.51
C ALA A 84 43.36 -20.62 -3.43
N ALA A 85 43.04 -21.65 -4.21
CA ALA A 85 41.84 -21.67 -5.03
C ALA A 85 40.56 -21.50 -4.19
N ARG A 86 40.49 -22.15 -3.02
CA ARG A 86 39.35 -22.03 -2.10
C ARG A 86 39.25 -20.64 -1.45
N VAL A 87 40.37 -19.99 -1.12
CA VAL A 87 40.38 -18.59 -0.65
C VAL A 87 39.79 -17.66 -1.72
N VAL A 88 40.21 -17.82 -2.98
CA VAL A 88 39.69 -17.04 -4.11
C VAL A 88 38.20 -17.29 -4.31
N GLN A 89 37.75 -18.54 -4.20
CA GLN A 89 36.33 -18.89 -4.30
C GLN A 89 35.49 -18.26 -3.18
N ALA A 90 35.97 -18.30 -1.93
CA ALA A 90 35.28 -17.67 -0.80
C ALA A 90 35.20 -16.14 -1.00
N ALA A 91 36.29 -15.52 -1.46
CA ALA A 91 36.31 -14.09 -1.77
C ALA A 91 35.31 -13.71 -2.89
N ASP A 92 35.23 -14.50 -3.97
CA ASP A 92 34.24 -14.28 -5.03
C ASP A 92 32.79 -14.45 -4.52
N SER A 93 32.53 -15.42 -3.65
CA SER A 93 31.22 -15.57 -3.01
C SER A 93 30.87 -14.36 -2.14
N LEU A 94 31.83 -13.81 -1.39
CA LEU A 94 31.64 -12.57 -0.62
C LEU A 94 31.35 -11.37 -1.54
N LEU A 95 32.00 -11.25 -2.70
CA LEU A 95 31.70 -10.19 -3.66
C LEU A 95 30.28 -10.30 -4.21
N LYS A 96 29.83 -11.52 -4.53
CA LYS A 96 28.44 -11.79 -4.94
C LYS A 96 27.45 -11.42 -3.84
N LEU A 97 27.74 -11.80 -2.60
CA LEU A 97 26.94 -11.45 -1.43
C LEU A 97 26.81 -9.92 -1.27
N VAL A 98 27.92 -9.17 -1.40
CA VAL A 98 27.90 -7.71 -1.36
C VAL A 98 27.03 -7.12 -2.47
N SER A 99 27.06 -7.70 -3.68
CA SER A 99 26.19 -7.30 -4.78
C SER A 99 24.71 -7.53 -4.45
N GLU A 100 24.37 -8.72 -3.94
CA GLU A 100 23.00 -9.07 -3.50
C GLU A 100 22.50 -8.14 -2.37
N LEU A 101 23.37 -7.79 -1.42
CA LEU A 101 23.06 -6.84 -0.34
C LEU A 101 22.79 -5.43 -0.87
N LYS A 102 23.62 -4.94 -1.80
CA LYS A 102 23.40 -3.63 -2.45
C LYS A 102 22.07 -3.61 -3.20
N GLN A 103 21.77 -4.67 -3.93
CA GLN A 103 20.49 -4.80 -4.63
C GLN A 103 19.32 -4.77 -3.64
N THR A 104 19.40 -5.53 -2.55
CA THR A 104 18.36 -5.58 -1.50
C THR A 104 18.14 -4.21 -0.85
N ALA A 105 19.21 -3.47 -0.54
CA ALA A 105 19.10 -2.14 0.05
C ALA A 105 18.37 -1.15 -0.88
N VAL A 106 18.71 -1.13 -2.17
CA VAL A 106 18.04 -0.28 -3.16
C VAL A 106 16.54 -0.58 -3.25
N PHE A 107 16.15 -1.85 -3.30
CA PHE A 107 14.73 -2.22 -3.38
C PHE A 107 13.97 -2.00 -2.06
N SER A 108 14.64 -2.13 -0.92
CA SER A 108 14.04 -1.85 0.39
C SER A 108 13.56 -0.40 0.50
N ASP A 109 14.37 0.55 0.04
CA ASP A 109 14.02 1.97 0.09
C ASP A 109 12.76 2.28 -0.73
N PHE A 110 12.57 1.61 -1.87
CA PHE A 110 11.35 1.75 -2.68
C PHE A 110 10.11 1.18 -2.00
N ILE A 111 10.23 0.06 -1.30
CA ILE A 111 9.09 -0.53 -0.56
C ILE A 111 8.63 0.44 0.54
N VAL A 112 9.57 0.97 1.33
CA VAL A 112 9.28 1.97 2.38
C VAL A 112 8.68 3.24 1.79
N LEU A 113 9.22 3.72 0.67
CA LEU A 113 8.69 4.87 -0.03
C LEU A 113 7.26 4.63 -0.54
N ASN A 114 6.99 3.46 -1.10
CA ASN A 114 5.65 3.10 -1.59
C ASN A 114 4.64 3.04 -0.43
N GLU A 115 5.00 2.42 0.70
CA GLU A 115 4.16 2.41 1.91
C GLU A 115 3.86 3.83 2.40
N HIS A 116 4.85 4.72 2.37
CA HIS A 116 4.66 6.12 2.77
C HIS A 116 3.77 6.89 1.78
N ILE A 117 3.88 6.61 0.47
CA ILE A 117 3.01 7.19 -0.56
C ILE A 117 1.57 6.70 -0.37
N GLU A 118 1.35 5.40 -0.17
CA GLU A 118 0.03 4.82 0.08
C GLU A 118 -0.62 5.42 1.33
N LYS A 119 0.13 5.51 2.43
CA LYS A 119 -0.35 6.14 3.68
C LYS A 119 -0.73 7.60 3.49
N ARG A 120 0.04 8.35 2.70
CA ARG A 120 -0.25 9.76 2.43
C ARG A 120 -1.45 9.92 1.48
N SER A 121 -1.56 9.06 0.48
CA SER A 121 -2.71 9.00 -0.42
C SER A 121 -4.00 8.75 0.38
N ALA A 122 -4.00 7.77 1.27
CA ALA A 122 -5.14 7.48 2.14
C ALA A 122 -5.54 8.68 3.02
N LYS A 123 -4.54 9.42 3.56
CA LYS A 123 -4.81 10.66 4.32
C LYS A 123 -5.43 11.76 3.46
N PHE A 124 -5.02 11.89 2.20
CA PHE A 124 -5.60 12.90 1.31
C PHE A 124 -7.04 12.56 0.93
N VAL A 125 -7.35 11.28 0.69
CA VAL A 125 -8.72 10.82 0.48
C VAL A 125 -9.57 11.14 1.71
N GLN A 126 -9.09 10.77 2.91
CA GLN A 126 -9.81 11.09 4.15
C GLN A 126 -10.05 12.59 4.32
N LEU A 127 -9.02 13.41 4.08
CA LEU A 127 -9.16 14.86 4.18
C LEU A 127 -10.14 15.43 3.14
N SER A 128 -10.17 14.86 1.94
CA SER A 128 -11.14 15.21 0.91
C SER A 128 -12.56 14.90 1.36
N ASP A 129 -12.79 13.71 1.91
CA ASP A 129 -14.10 13.28 2.41
C ASP A 129 -14.57 14.17 3.58
N ASP A 130 -13.69 14.47 4.54
CA ASP A 130 -13.98 15.36 5.66
C ASP A 130 -14.35 16.78 5.16
N THR A 131 -13.66 17.27 4.13
CA THR A 131 -13.92 18.58 3.53
C THR A 131 -15.24 18.60 2.77
N GLU A 132 -15.55 17.55 2.02
CA GLU A 132 -16.82 17.40 1.31
C GLU A 132 -17.99 17.37 2.29
N GLN A 133 -17.86 16.62 3.38
CA GLN A 133 -18.87 16.56 4.44
C GLN A 133 -19.12 17.93 5.08
N LEU A 134 -18.06 18.71 5.32
CA LEU A 134 -18.19 20.07 5.83
C LEU A 134 -18.90 20.99 4.83
N LEU A 135 -18.58 20.88 3.54
CA LEU A 135 -19.17 21.69 2.48
C LEU A 135 -20.67 21.43 2.34
N VAL A 136 -21.09 20.17 2.42
CA VAL A 136 -22.51 19.78 2.47
C VAL A 136 -23.18 20.41 3.69
N GLY A 137 -22.58 20.30 4.87
CA GLY A 137 -23.16 20.88 6.09
C GLY A 137 -23.32 22.41 6.04
N VAL A 138 -22.36 23.12 5.46
CA VAL A 138 -22.47 24.57 5.22
C VAL A 138 -23.56 24.87 4.19
N GLY A 139 -23.67 24.06 3.13
CA GLY A 139 -24.74 24.15 2.15
C GLY A 139 -26.13 24.04 2.78
N ASP A 140 -26.32 23.07 3.66
CA ASP A 140 -27.57 22.86 4.39
C ASP A 140 -27.91 24.04 5.30
N GLN A 141 -26.92 24.61 5.99
CA GLN A 141 -27.10 25.80 6.84
C GLN A 141 -27.51 27.04 6.02
N ILE A 142 -26.90 27.25 4.86
CA ILE A 142 -27.24 28.35 3.95
C ILE A 142 -28.67 28.16 3.41
N ALA A 143 -29.02 26.94 3.00
CA ALA A 143 -30.35 26.62 2.51
C ALA A 143 -31.43 26.87 3.58
N ALA A 144 -31.18 26.42 4.82
CA ALA A 144 -32.07 26.68 5.95
C ALA A 144 -32.24 28.17 6.24
N SER A 145 -31.13 28.94 6.23
CA SER A 145 -31.16 30.39 6.46
C SER A 145 -31.93 31.13 5.36
N LEU A 146 -31.78 30.71 4.10
CA LEU A 146 -32.54 31.26 2.97
C LEU A 146 -34.03 30.96 3.08
N GLN A 147 -34.40 29.74 3.45
CA GLN A 147 -35.80 29.35 3.66
C GLN A 147 -36.44 30.15 4.81
N GLU A 148 -35.70 30.37 5.90
CA GLU A 148 -36.15 31.21 7.01
C GLU A 148 -36.38 32.65 6.55
N LEU A 149 -35.44 33.23 5.80
CA LEU A 149 -35.57 34.58 5.24
C LEU A 149 -36.75 34.70 4.26
N GLU A 150 -36.93 33.72 3.38
CA GLU A 150 -38.07 33.64 2.47
C GLU A 150 -39.40 33.60 3.23
N SER A 151 -39.48 32.77 4.28
CA SER A 151 -40.66 32.70 5.14
C SER A 151 -40.97 34.04 5.81
N HIS A 152 -39.95 34.75 6.31
CA HIS A 152 -40.09 36.07 6.90
C HIS A 152 -40.59 37.11 5.89
N TYR A 153 -40.11 37.03 4.65
CA TYR A 153 -40.55 37.91 3.57
C TYR A 153 -42.03 37.69 3.21
N TYR A 154 -42.46 36.44 3.03
CA TYR A 154 -43.85 36.14 2.68
C TYR A 154 -44.84 36.31 3.84
N ASN A 155 -44.39 36.12 5.08
CA ASN A 155 -45.19 36.36 6.29
C ASN A 155 -45.12 37.82 6.77
N SER A 156 -44.40 38.69 6.08
CA SER A 156 -44.35 40.12 6.42
C SER A 156 -45.74 40.76 6.27
N PRO A 157 -46.19 41.56 7.24
CA PRO A 157 -47.46 42.28 7.16
C PRO A 157 -47.56 43.18 5.91
N HIS A 158 -46.44 43.57 5.29
CA HIS A 158 -46.44 44.47 4.15
C HIS A 158 -47.01 43.82 2.87
N ARG A 159 -46.92 42.49 2.72
CA ARG A 159 -47.52 41.75 1.60
C ARG A 159 -48.95 41.32 1.90
N ASN A 160 -49.20 40.88 3.13
CA ASN A 160 -50.55 40.53 3.59
C ASN A 160 -51.47 41.77 3.62
N LEU A 161 -50.95 42.95 3.96
CA LEU A 161 -51.71 44.20 3.97
C LEU A 161 -52.01 44.71 2.55
N THR A 162 -51.13 44.50 1.56
CA THR A 162 -51.45 44.81 0.15
C THR A 162 -52.53 43.89 -0.41
N GLU A 163 -52.54 42.62 -0.03
CA GLU A 163 -53.58 41.66 -0.46
C GLU A 163 -54.94 41.94 0.22
N VAL A 164 -54.93 42.30 1.51
CA VAL A 164 -56.14 42.70 2.24
C VAL A 164 -56.66 44.06 1.77
N ALA A 165 -55.79 45.01 1.41
CA ALA A 165 -56.21 46.32 0.89
C ALA A 165 -56.84 46.22 -0.52
N ASP A 166 -56.40 45.28 -1.36
CA ASP A 166 -57.05 45.02 -2.66
C ASP A 166 -58.36 44.23 -2.51
N ASN A 167 -58.43 43.23 -1.62
CA ASN A 167 -59.68 42.48 -1.39
C ASN A 167 -60.77 43.33 -0.70
N SER A 168 -60.39 44.28 0.14
CA SER A 168 -61.36 45.18 0.79
C SER A 168 -61.89 46.27 -0.15
N LYS A 169 -61.21 46.57 -1.27
CA LYS A 169 -61.71 47.47 -2.32
C LYS A 169 -62.72 46.78 -3.25
N MET A 170 -62.53 45.50 -3.57
CA MET A 170 -63.47 44.74 -4.43
C MET A 170 -64.81 44.38 -3.77
N SER A 171 -64.90 44.39 -2.44
CA SER A 171 -66.18 44.15 -1.73
C SER A 171 -67.00 45.42 -1.46
N GLY A 172 -66.42 46.61 -1.68
CA GLY A 172 -67.08 47.90 -1.43
C GLY A 172 -67.98 48.40 -2.56
N ASP A 173 -67.77 47.92 -3.79
CA ASP A 173 -68.50 48.38 -4.99
C ASP A 173 -69.78 47.57 -5.29
N GLN A 174 -70.18 46.64 -4.41
CA GLN A 174 -71.37 45.80 -4.60
C GLN A 174 -72.56 46.19 -3.67
N GLN A 175 -72.51 47.36 -3.01
CA GLN A 175 -73.60 47.84 -2.15
C GLN A 175 -74.30 49.13 -2.60
N ASP A 176 -73.87 49.76 -3.70
CA ASP A 176 -74.63 50.83 -4.36
C ASP A 176 -74.81 50.50 -5.86
N MET A 177 -75.88 49.75 -6.16
CA MET A 177 -76.75 49.81 -7.36
C MET A 177 -77.67 48.58 -7.41
#